data_AF-A0A954CS21-F1
#
_entry.id   AF-A0A954CS21-F1
#
_cell.length_a   1.000
_cell.length_b   1.000
_cell.length_c   1.000
_cell.angle_alpha   90.00
_cell.angle_beta   90.00
_cell.angle_gamma   90.00
#
_symmetry.space_group_name_H-M   'P 1'
#
loop_
_entity.id
_entity.type
_entity.pdbx_description
1 polymer ?
#
loop_
_entity_poly.entity_id
_entity_poly.type
_entity_poly.pdbx_seq_one_letter_code
_entity_poly.pdbx_strand_id
1 'polypeptide(L)'
;MADKYRLITRSDFDGLMSAALLKELDMVDKVEFVHPKDMQDGKIAVTDKDITANLPYVEGVHLAFDHHATELTRVGGADNFITEPDTPSAARVVWKHYGGAEKFPNVSEQLMAAVDKSDSAQFTRDEILSP
;
A
#
# COMPACT_ATOMS: atom_id res chain seq x y z
N MET A 1 -22.93 -10.05 6.39
CA MET A 1 -21.92 -9.23 5.68
C MET A 1 -20.59 -9.63 6.29
N ALA A 2 -19.56 -9.89 5.48
CA ALA A 2 -18.23 -10.13 6.03
C ALA A 2 -17.76 -8.86 6.76
N ASP A 3 -17.08 -9.02 7.89
CA ASP A 3 -16.49 -7.88 8.60
C ASP A 3 -15.41 -7.24 7.71
N LYS A 4 -15.42 -5.91 7.59
CA LYS A 4 -14.42 -5.14 6.83
C LYS A 4 -13.23 -4.78 7.72
N TYR A 5 -12.10 -4.51 7.06
CA TYR A 5 -10.85 -4.15 7.72
C TYR A 5 -10.68 -2.62 7.81
N ARG A 6 -9.84 -2.17 8.75
CA ARG A 6 -9.26 -0.84 8.72
C ARG A 6 -7.96 -0.88 7.90
N LEU A 7 -7.80 0.03 6.95
CA LEU A 7 -6.51 0.28 6.32
C LEU A 7 -5.70 1.26 7.17
N ILE A 8 -4.44 0.92 7.44
CA ILE A 8 -3.44 1.83 7.99
C ILE A 8 -2.38 2.06 6.92
N THR A 9 -2.16 3.30 6.52
CA THR A 9 -1.22 3.61 5.43
C THR A 9 -0.64 5.02 5.59
N ARG A 10 0.21 5.45 4.66
CA ARG A 10 0.81 6.79 4.65
C ARG A 10 -0.13 7.82 4.02
N SER A 11 -0.02 9.08 4.44
CA SER A 11 -0.77 10.20 3.86
C SER A 11 -0.08 10.74 2.60
N ASP A 12 0.20 9.87 1.63
CA ASP A 12 0.78 10.20 0.32
C ASP A 12 -0.05 9.58 -0.82
N PHE A 13 0.39 9.77 -2.05
CA PHE A 13 -0.37 9.33 -3.22
C PHE A 13 -0.47 7.79 -3.30
N ASP A 14 0.60 7.09 -2.90
CA ASP A 14 0.62 5.62 -2.83
C ASP A 14 -0.35 5.08 -1.78
N GLY A 15 -0.35 5.65 -0.58
CA GLY A 15 -1.31 5.28 0.47
C GLY A 15 -2.76 5.59 0.09
N LEU A 16 -3.02 6.73 -0.56
CA LEU A 16 -4.35 7.08 -1.06
C LEU A 16 -4.81 6.09 -2.14
N MET A 17 -3.93 5.70 -3.06
CA MET A 17 -4.28 4.73 -4.10
C MET A 17 -4.51 3.34 -3.52
N SER A 18 -3.69 2.91 -2.56
CA SER A 18 -3.89 1.66 -1.81
C SER A 18 -5.27 1.64 -1.14
N ALA A 19 -5.70 2.77 -0.56
CA ALA A 19 -7.03 2.92 0.00
C ALA A 19 -8.13 2.80 -1.05
N ALA A 20 -7.99 3.46 -2.20
CA ALA A 20 -8.97 3.40 -3.29
C ALA A 20 -9.12 1.99 -3.87
N LEU A 21 -8.01 1.27 -4.09
CA LEU A 21 -8.02 -0.13 -4.56
C LEU A 21 -8.75 -1.04 -3.57
N LEU A 22 -8.35 -1.02 -2.29
CA LEU A 22 -8.98 -1.87 -1.27
C LEU A 22 -10.45 -1.50 -1.02
N LYS A 23 -10.83 -0.24 -1.27
CA LYS A 23 -12.22 0.21 -1.22
C LYS A 23 -13.05 -0.33 -2.39
N GLU A 24 -12.49 -0.36 -3.61
CA GLU A 24 -13.16 -0.91 -4.80
C GLU A 24 -13.44 -2.42 -4.65
N LEU A 25 -12.55 -3.14 -3.95
CA LEU A 25 -12.76 -4.56 -3.59
C LEU A 25 -13.73 -4.78 -2.43
N ASP A 26 -14.30 -3.71 -1.88
CA ASP A 26 -15.18 -3.72 -0.71
C ASP A 26 -14.55 -4.31 0.57
N MET A 27 -13.20 -4.27 0.68
CA MET A 27 -12.46 -4.89 1.79
C MET A 27 -12.33 -3.97 3.02
N VAL A 28 -12.32 -2.64 2.81
CA VAL A 28 -12.05 -1.67 3.86
C VAL A 28 -13.18 -0.64 4.02
N ASP A 29 -13.51 -0.28 5.26
CA ASP A 29 -14.47 0.76 5.57
C ASP A 29 -13.87 1.98 6.26
N LYS A 30 -12.72 1.79 6.93
CA LYS A 30 -11.95 2.83 7.62
C LYS A 30 -10.54 2.94 7.05
N VAL A 31 -10.03 4.16 6.95
CA VAL A 31 -8.63 4.45 6.60
C VAL A 31 -8.04 5.32 7.71
N GLU A 32 -6.83 4.97 8.15
CA GLU A 32 -6.06 5.71 9.14
C GLU A 32 -4.68 6.02 8.56
N PHE A 33 -4.35 7.31 8.49
CA PHE A 33 -3.07 7.75 7.97
C PHE A 33 -2.07 7.95 9.10
N VAL A 34 -0.90 7.32 8.98
CA VAL A 34 0.14 7.34 10.01
C VAL A 34 1.52 7.54 9.38
N HIS A 35 2.50 7.92 10.21
CA HIS A 35 3.88 8.00 9.80
C HIS A 35 4.61 6.66 10.08
N PRO A 36 5.53 6.18 9.21
CA PRO A 36 6.27 4.92 9.43
C PRO A 36 6.95 4.83 10.80
N LYS A 37 7.48 5.95 11.29
CA LYS A 37 8.08 6.03 12.63
C LYS A 37 7.10 5.68 13.75
N ASP A 38 5.83 6.05 13.64
CA ASP A 38 4.85 5.77 14.70
C ASP A 38 4.47 4.28 14.74
N MET A 39 4.55 3.59 13.59
CA MET A 39 4.45 2.12 13.53
C MET A 39 5.66 1.48 14.22
N GLN A 40 6.87 1.92 13.88
CA GLN A 40 8.12 1.40 14.46
C GLN A 40 8.23 1.65 15.97
N ASP A 41 7.78 2.81 16.43
CA ASP A 41 7.75 3.19 17.84
C ASP A 41 6.60 2.49 18.61
N GLY A 42 5.74 1.69 17.94
CA GLY A 42 4.63 0.98 18.56
C GLY A 42 3.50 1.87 19.08
N LYS A 43 3.34 3.09 18.53
CA LYS A 43 2.30 4.04 18.94
C LYS A 43 0.95 3.75 18.31
N ILE A 44 0.95 3.04 17.19
CA ILE A 44 -0.26 2.64 16.48
C ILE A 44 -0.64 1.22 16.92
N ALA A 45 -1.83 1.07 17.48
CA ALA A 45 -2.37 -0.24 17.81
C ALA A 45 -2.78 -0.95 16.51
N VAL A 46 -2.12 -2.07 16.21
CA VAL A 46 -2.40 -2.94 15.06
C VAL A 46 -3.01 -4.24 15.56
N THR A 47 -4.05 -4.73 14.88
CA THR A 47 -4.72 -6.01 15.18
C THR A 47 -4.99 -6.81 13.91
N ASP A 48 -5.55 -8.00 14.08
CA ASP A 48 -6.04 -8.90 13.02
C ASP A 48 -7.22 -8.35 12.19
N LYS A 49 -7.68 -7.13 12.51
CA LYS A 49 -8.69 -6.38 11.75
C LYS A 49 -8.08 -5.26 10.91
N ASP A 50 -6.75 -5.21 10.82
CA ASP A 50 -6.03 -4.17 10.08
C ASP A 50 -5.33 -4.72 8.85
N ILE A 51 -5.40 -3.97 7.76
CA ILE A 51 -4.53 -4.10 6.61
C ILE A 51 -3.53 -2.94 6.65
N THR A 52 -2.24 -3.20 6.41
CA THR A 52 -1.25 -2.15 6.23
C THR A 52 -0.79 -2.06 4.77
N ALA A 53 -0.47 -0.85 4.31
CA ALA A 53 0.15 -0.62 3.01
C ALA A 53 1.21 0.48 3.09
N ASN A 54 2.39 0.23 2.50
CA ASN A 54 3.54 1.14 2.51
C ASN A 54 3.94 1.55 3.95
N LEU A 55 3.98 0.58 4.86
CA LEU A 55 4.32 0.81 6.26
C LEU A 55 5.09 -0.39 6.80
N PRO A 56 6.00 -0.18 7.76
CA PRO A 56 6.73 -1.26 8.39
C PRO A 56 5.79 -2.36 8.93
N TYR A 57 6.10 -3.61 8.62
CA TYR A 57 5.31 -4.77 9.07
C TYR A 57 5.24 -4.84 10.60
N VAL A 58 4.03 -5.11 11.11
CA VAL A 58 3.76 -5.35 12.53
C VAL A 58 3.08 -6.72 12.67
N GLU A 59 3.58 -7.53 13.59
CA GLU A 59 3.02 -8.86 13.87
C GLU A 59 1.56 -8.76 14.33
N GLY A 60 0.72 -9.68 13.85
CA GLY A 60 -0.71 -9.72 14.16
C GLY A 60 -1.60 -8.92 13.19
N VAL A 61 -1.03 -8.20 12.23
CA VAL A 61 -1.79 -7.57 11.12
C VAL A 61 -2.48 -8.63 10.25
N HIS A 62 -3.65 -8.31 9.69
CA HIS A 62 -4.36 -9.24 8.78
C HIS A 62 -3.58 -9.47 7.49
N LEU A 63 -3.21 -8.39 6.79
CA LEU A 63 -2.39 -8.38 5.59
C LEU A 63 -1.51 -7.12 5.59
N ALA A 64 -0.29 -7.26 5.10
CA ALA A 64 0.63 -6.15 4.93
C ALA A 64 1.17 -6.12 3.51
N PHE A 65 0.99 -4.99 2.82
CA PHE A 65 1.48 -4.75 1.47
C PHE A 65 2.69 -3.82 1.50
N ASP A 66 3.81 -4.27 0.94
CA ASP A 66 5.06 -3.49 0.91
C ASP A 66 5.90 -3.82 -0.33
N HIS A 67 6.87 -2.97 -0.64
CA HIS A 67 7.77 -3.10 -1.79
C HIS A 67 9.25 -2.81 -1.44
N HIS A 68 9.55 -2.47 -0.18
CA HIS A 68 10.90 -2.21 0.30
C HIS A 68 11.64 -3.52 0.56
N ALA A 69 12.75 -3.75 -0.15
CA ALA A 69 13.61 -4.91 0.05
C ALA A 69 14.14 -5.04 1.51
N THR A 70 14.30 -3.92 2.21
CA THR A 70 14.70 -3.88 3.62
C THR A 70 13.68 -4.53 4.54
N GLU A 71 12.39 -4.37 4.25
CA GLU A 71 11.31 -4.98 5.03
C GLU A 71 11.23 -6.48 4.77
N LEU A 72 11.40 -6.93 3.52
CA LEU A 72 11.54 -8.37 3.22
C LEU A 72 12.69 -9.02 3.99
N THR A 73 13.83 -8.35 4.10
CA THR A 73 14.96 -8.86 4.88
C THR A 73 14.64 -8.95 6.38
N ARG A 74 13.85 -8.01 6.92
CA ARG A 74 13.49 -7.93 8.34
C ARG A 74 12.40 -8.94 8.72
N VAL A 75 11.37 -9.09 7.88
CA VAL A 75 10.19 -9.92 8.14
C VAL A 75 10.42 -11.37 7.72
N GLY A 76 11.20 -11.58 6.65
CA GLY A 76 11.33 -12.89 6.01
C GLY A 76 10.07 -13.23 5.20
N GLY A 77 9.57 -14.45 5.36
CA GLY A 77 8.48 -15.01 4.53
C GLY A 77 7.16 -15.20 5.28
N ALA A 78 6.70 -14.22 6.05
CA ALA A 78 5.41 -14.30 6.71
C ALA A 78 4.27 -14.37 5.66
N ASP A 79 3.34 -15.32 5.81
CA ASP A 79 2.29 -15.60 4.81
C ASP A 79 1.36 -14.41 4.52
N ASN A 80 1.18 -13.53 5.52
CA ASN A 80 0.38 -12.33 5.44
C ASN A 80 1.17 -11.08 4.99
N PHE A 81 2.47 -11.23 4.72
CA PHE A 81 3.32 -10.15 4.22
C PHE A 81 3.48 -10.25 2.70
N ILE A 82 2.63 -9.51 2.00
CA ILE A 82 2.59 -9.47 0.55
C ILE A 82 3.57 -8.41 0.08
N THR A 83 4.76 -8.87 -0.32
CA THR A 83 5.80 -7.98 -0.82
C THR A 83 6.32 -8.39 -2.18
N GLU A 84 6.51 -7.40 -3.05
CA GLU A 84 7.19 -7.55 -4.33
C GLU A 84 8.28 -6.49 -4.40
N PRO A 85 9.52 -6.81 -3.96
CA PRO A 85 10.66 -5.91 -4.09
C PRO A 85 10.82 -5.42 -5.51
N ASP A 86 11.31 -4.19 -5.67
CA ASP A 86 11.51 -3.51 -6.95
C ASP A 86 10.22 -3.13 -7.71
N THR A 87 9.04 -3.39 -7.12
CA THR A 87 7.80 -2.74 -7.58
C THR A 87 7.82 -1.27 -7.16
N PRO A 88 7.42 -0.33 -8.03
CA PRO A 88 7.60 1.10 -7.80
C PRO A 88 6.71 1.72 -6.70
N SER A 89 5.68 1.02 -6.22
CA SER A 89 4.74 1.51 -5.19
C SER A 89 4.04 0.34 -4.48
N ALA A 90 3.55 0.53 -3.24
CA ALA A 90 2.76 -0.49 -2.56
C ALA A 90 1.36 -0.66 -3.18
N ALA A 91 0.76 0.40 -3.72
CA ALA A 91 -0.50 0.34 -4.45
C ALA A 91 -0.36 -0.57 -5.68
N ARG A 92 0.79 -0.59 -6.36
CA ARG A 92 1.05 -1.53 -7.45
C ARG A 92 1.14 -2.97 -6.96
N VAL A 93 1.68 -3.21 -5.77
CA VAL A 93 1.66 -4.55 -5.14
C VAL A 93 0.22 -4.98 -4.86
N VAL A 94 -0.60 -4.12 -4.27
CA VAL A 94 -2.05 -4.38 -4.08
C VAL A 94 -2.72 -4.67 -5.42
N TRP A 95 -2.47 -3.84 -6.43
CA TRP A 95 -3.09 -3.98 -7.74
C TRP A 95 -2.77 -5.34 -8.38
N LYS A 96 -1.49 -5.71 -8.44
CA LYS A 96 -1.04 -6.99 -9.00
C LYS A 96 -1.60 -8.17 -8.21
N HIS A 97 -1.54 -8.12 -6.88
CA HIS A 97 -1.98 -9.20 -6.01
C HIS A 97 -3.44 -9.59 -6.25
N TYR A 98 -4.32 -8.61 -6.45
CA TYR A 98 -5.74 -8.86 -6.64
C TYR A 98 -6.18 -9.08 -8.09
N GLY A 99 -5.26 -9.03 -9.07
CA GLY A 99 -5.52 -9.42 -10.46
C GLY A 99 -5.52 -8.28 -11.49
N GLY A 100 -4.87 -7.15 -11.19
CA GLY A 100 -4.55 -6.16 -12.23
C GLY A 100 -5.78 -5.50 -12.85
N ALA A 101 -5.66 -5.05 -14.10
CA ALA A 101 -6.71 -4.32 -14.81
C ALA A 101 -8.05 -5.07 -14.90
N GLU A 102 -8.03 -6.41 -14.84
CA GLU A 102 -9.26 -7.22 -14.84
C GLU A 102 -10.11 -7.00 -13.58
N LYS A 103 -9.48 -6.62 -12.47
CA LYS A 103 -10.11 -6.53 -11.15
C LYS A 103 -10.39 -5.10 -10.70
N PHE A 104 -9.74 -4.14 -11.34
CA PHE A 104 -9.92 -2.71 -11.09
C PHE A 104 -10.28 -1.98 -12.39
N PRO A 105 -11.45 -2.26 -12.97
CA PRO A 105 -11.85 -1.67 -14.25
C PRO A 105 -12.01 -0.14 -14.19
N ASN A 106 -12.13 0.43 -12.99
CA ASN A 106 -12.23 1.88 -12.78
C ASN A 106 -10.87 2.57 -12.57
N VAL A 107 -9.79 1.80 -12.45
CA VAL A 107 -8.43 2.31 -12.26
C VAL A 107 -7.66 2.14 -13.56
N SER A 108 -7.38 3.26 -14.23
CA SER A 108 -6.60 3.25 -15.47
C SER A 108 -5.12 2.94 -15.21
N GLU A 109 -4.46 2.30 -16.19
CA GLU A 109 -3.00 2.12 -16.19
C GLU A 109 -2.25 3.46 -16.10
N GLN A 110 -2.79 4.53 -16.68
CA GLN A 110 -2.18 5.86 -16.59
C GLN A 110 -2.18 6.38 -15.14
N LEU A 111 -3.28 6.21 -14.41
CA LEU A 111 -3.37 6.64 -13.02
C LEU A 111 -2.34 5.90 -12.15
N MET A 112 -2.24 4.59 -12.33
CA MET A 112 -1.29 3.78 -11.59
C MET A 112 0.16 4.01 -12.00
N ALA A 113 0.43 4.32 -13.27
CA ALA A 113 1.74 4.81 -13.70
C ALA A 113 2.11 6.14 -13.03
N ALA A 114 1.14 7.03 -12.79
CA ALA A 114 1.39 8.27 -12.04
C ALA A 114 1.70 8.01 -10.57
N VAL A 115 1.03 7.03 -9.94
CA VAL A 115 1.32 6.60 -8.55
C VAL A 115 2.72 6.03 -8.45
N ASP A 116 3.06 5.09 -9.34
CA ASP A 116 4.37 4.45 -9.41
C ASP A 116 5.50 5.48 -9.56
N LYS A 117 5.29 6.45 -10.46
CA LYS A 117 6.24 7.53 -10.71
C LYS A 117 6.38 8.46 -9.51
N SER A 118 5.27 8.74 -8.82
CA SER A 118 5.25 9.57 -7.63
C SER A 118 6.03 8.97 -6.48
N ASP A 119 5.84 7.67 -6.22
CA ASP A 119 6.47 7.00 -5.08
C ASP A 119 7.96 6.69 -5.33
N SER A 120 8.30 6.32 -6.57
CA SER A 120 9.69 6.08 -6.98
C SER A 120 10.49 7.33 -7.37
N ALA A 121 9.85 8.52 -7.33
CA ALA A 121 10.42 9.80 -7.76
C ALA A 121 11.00 9.82 -9.18
N GLN A 122 10.43 9.02 -10.10
CA GLN A 122 10.91 8.88 -11.48
C GLN A 122 10.43 10.00 -12.42
N PHE A 123 10.46 11.24 -11.96
CA PHE A 123 10.07 12.41 -12.75
C PHE A 123 11.22 12.95 -13.60
N THR A 124 10.87 13.40 -14.80
CA THR A 124 11.77 14.25 -15.58
C THR A 124 11.79 15.66 -14.99
N ARG A 125 12.85 16.41 -15.30
CA ARG A 125 12.94 17.83 -14.91
C ARG A 125 11.75 18.64 -15.42
N ASP A 126 11.32 18.40 -16.64
CA ASP A 126 10.23 19.17 -17.25
C ASP A 126 8.89 18.88 -16.56
N GLU A 127 8.62 17.63 -16.18
CA GLU A 127 7.42 17.29 -15.41
C GLU A 127 7.40 17.91 -14.01
N ILE A 128 8.57 18.20 -13.43
CA ILE A 128 8.67 18.92 -12.15
C ILE A 128 8.50 20.43 -12.35
N LEU A 129 9.14 20.99 -13.39
CA LEU A 129 9.18 22.44 -13.62
C LEU A 129 7.96 22.97 -14.40
N SER A 130 7.24 22.10 -15.10
CA SER A 130 6.06 22.40 -15.92
C SER A 130 4.95 21.35 -15.69
N PRO A 131 4.38 21.28 -14.47
CA PRO A 131 3.38 20.30 -14.10
C PRO A 131 1.99 20.56 -14.70
#